data_AF-A0A9Q1DWP7-F1
#
_entry.id   AF-A0A9Q1DWP7-F1
#
_cell.length_a   1.000
_cell.length_b   1.000
_cell.length_c   1.000
_cell.angle_alpha   90.00
_cell.angle_beta   90.00
_cell.angle_gamma   90.00
#
_symmetry.space_group_name_H-M   'P 1'
#
loop_
_entity.id
_entity.type
_entity.pdbx_description
1 polymer ?
#
loop_
_entity_poly.entity_id
_entity_poly.type
_entity_poly.pdbx_seq_one_letter_code
_entity_poly.pdbx_strand_id
1 'polypeptide(L)'
;MGQLRNAVKIPSTELLSLQQFDTEQSFLKKIRNFLDSTPDDKMLIIQTDFDEGTQSASILASAKYSAINEINKVGEEEMTGKIFVYFITKLPRVEGGTSYVGFHGGNWSSVHIDDLRRSSDIVSDIKALRGISISQLFQDATDPTEAMEVEGAMPDPADRGLWEVLDTTALVRSCVQSAVSMLRDQPEGGARCTRRVEILLTLLADNEETSATFLKTVKRRLHSLLEAEESHTLSPKNWVFKEASNVNALQEGGTFKHTLWKRVQDAVVPLLAHLVSVLDRDRNLDLLLDCNSGELVKKLWLDLFGDESLLDVPYTRPDHSAELQTVQVQSLIRVGQGAGCTLPFSWRIREQLEEVWTQVQQRDDHTQRKFEEIFGSTHLGQLISQTDEETQRELFQRYLQDFVSMTMKVTSEDELQLLCGALTSCINELRARRSAPGPPALPWVHVAYQHYRARLHNLHRMLALLPSLAPPLLATPAPGDTGEMALDVLAALACVELLEPQDLGVEAQRLAWLGRVRSLQLPLQLVCALQEPPHWRPRSHALIGRVRNGWNRIFVLSLFVEHLLLWAESGEEEEELTALTLEHALRLGRVLEKNSDLKMEAPFVAVIEVLKSCKDGSSRRVFSKA
;
A
#
# COMPACT_ATOMS: atom_id res chain seq x y z
N MET A 1 -21.78 -22.30 30.51
CA MET A 1 -22.16 -22.40 31.93
C MET A 1 -21.68 -21.21 32.77
N GLY A 2 -20.42 -20.77 32.70
CA GLY A 2 -19.91 -19.65 33.52
C GLY A 2 -20.71 -18.34 33.41
N GLN A 3 -20.98 -17.87 32.18
CA GLN A 3 -21.82 -16.67 31.96
C GLN A 3 -23.27 -16.84 32.45
N LEU A 4 -23.84 -18.04 32.29
CA LEU A 4 -25.23 -18.34 32.66
C LEU A 4 -25.40 -18.40 34.18
N ARG A 5 -24.45 -19.01 34.91
CA ARG A 5 -24.40 -19.02 36.39
C ARG A 5 -24.16 -17.64 36.99
N ASN A 6 -23.44 -16.76 36.29
CA ASN A 6 -23.24 -15.37 36.72
C ASN A 6 -24.50 -14.51 36.49
N ALA A 7 -25.29 -14.78 35.45
CA ALA A 7 -26.49 -14.03 35.12
C ALA A 7 -27.74 -14.50 35.89
N VAL A 8 -27.87 -15.81 36.08
CA VAL A 8 -28.95 -16.45 36.82
C VAL A 8 -28.41 -16.70 38.21
N LYS A 9 -28.78 -15.88 39.20
CA LYS A 9 -28.35 -15.97 40.61
C LYS A 9 -28.90 -17.22 41.33
N ILE A 10 -28.94 -18.37 40.66
CA ILE A 10 -29.40 -19.66 41.16
C ILE A 10 -28.16 -20.55 41.35
N PRO A 11 -27.82 -20.92 42.60
CA PRO A 11 -26.57 -21.62 42.91
C PRO A 11 -26.53 -23.06 42.34
N SER A 12 -27.68 -23.74 42.25
CA SER A 12 -27.76 -25.11 41.72
C SER A 12 -28.31 -25.12 40.29
N THR A 13 -27.41 -25.11 39.29
CA THR A 13 -27.76 -25.21 37.87
C THR A 13 -27.06 -26.39 37.20
N GLU A 14 -27.84 -27.29 36.58
CA GLU A 14 -27.36 -28.42 35.78
C GLU A 14 -27.77 -28.32 34.31
N LEU A 15 -26.84 -28.66 33.41
CA LEU A 15 -27.04 -28.68 31.97
C LEU A 15 -26.85 -30.11 31.46
N LEU A 16 -27.89 -30.65 30.83
CA LEU A 16 -27.92 -32.00 30.26
C LEU A 16 -28.10 -31.92 28.75
N SER A 17 -27.28 -32.63 27.97
CA SER A 17 -27.54 -32.84 26.54
C SER A 17 -28.24 -34.17 26.35
N LEU A 18 -29.39 -34.17 25.69
CA LEU A 18 -30.21 -35.36 25.56
C LEU A 18 -29.51 -36.46 24.75
N GLN A 19 -28.63 -36.08 23.81
CA GLN A 19 -27.84 -37.02 23.01
C GLN A 19 -26.77 -37.79 23.81
N GLN A 20 -26.51 -37.43 25.08
CA GLN A 20 -25.54 -38.12 25.93
C GLN A 20 -26.11 -39.37 26.62
N PHE A 21 -27.41 -39.62 26.50
CA PHE A 21 -28.09 -40.69 27.21
C PHE A 21 -28.59 -41.75 26.24
N ASP A 22 -27.99 -42.95 26.32
CA ASP A 22 -28.44 -44.11 25.53
C ASP A 22 -29.72 -44.75 26.11
N THR A 23 -29.99 -44.54 27.40
CA THR A 23 -31.11 -45.16 28.10
C THR A 23 -31.83 -44.18 29.02
N GLU A 24 -33.15 -44.35 29.15
CA GLU A 24 -33.98 -43.56 30.06
C GLU A 24 -33.50 -43.65 31.52
N GLN A 25 -33.02 -44.82 31.95
CA GLN A 25 -32.50 -45.01 33.32
C GLN A 25 -31.29 -44.12 33.60
N SER A 26 -30.38 -43.96 32.63
CA SER A 26 -29.20 -43.09 32.78
C SER A 26 -29.59 -41.61 32.90
N PHE A 27 -30.59 -41.19 32.13
CA PHE A 27 -31.16 -39.85 32.18
C PHE A 27 -31.85 -39.57 33.52
N LEU A 28 -32.76 -40.46 33.94
CA LEU A 28 -33.47 -40.35 35.23
C LEU A 28 -32.53 -40.39 36.43
N LYS A 29 -31.47 -41.22 36.39
CA LYS A 29 -30.46 -41.26 37.45
C LYS A 29 -29.80 -39.90 37.64
N LYS A 30 -29.52 -39.19 36.53
CA LYS A 30 -28.88 -37.88 36.60
C LYS A 30 -29.82 -36.80 37.11
N ILE A 31 -31.10 -36.85 36.69
CA ILE A 31 -32.15 -35.99 37.26
C ILE A 31 -32.31 -36.24 38.76
N ARG A 32 -32.42 -37.49 39.22
CA ARG A 32 -32.51 -37.82 40.65
C ARG A 32 -31.34 -37.28 41.45
N ASN A 33 -30.12 -37.53 41.00
CA ASN A 33 -28.92 -37.02 41.67
C ASN A 33 -28.93 -35.48 41.80
N PHE A 34 -29.48 -34.77 40.82
CA PHE A 34 -29.66 -33.32 40.87
C PHE A 34 -30.75 -32.90 41.87
N LEU A 35 -31.88 -33.61 41.86
CA LEU A 35 -32.99 -33.37 42.77
C LEU A 35 -32.63 -33.66 44.24
N ASP A 36 -31.74 -34.61 44.50
CA ASP A 36 -31.24 -34.96 45.84
C ASP A 36 -30.11 -34.03 46.34
N SER A 37 -29.65 -33.09 45.50
CA SER A 37 -28.63 -32.09 45.88
C SER A 37 -29.17 -30.99 46.83
N THR A 38 -28.37 -29.96 47.12
CA THR A 38 -28.66 -28.91 48.14
C THR A 38 -30.10 -28.35 48.10
N PRO A 39 -30.68 -27.94 49.25
CA PRO A 39 -32.09 -27.53 49.39
C PRO A 39 -32.46 -26.16 48.76
N ASP A 40 -31.62 -25.61 47.89
CA ASP A 40 -31.83 -24.30 47.26
C ASP A 40 -32.71 -24.39 46.00
N ASP A 41 -33.06 -23.24 45.43
CA ASP A 41 -33.66 -23.16 44.10
C ASP A 41 -32.77 -23.89 43.07
N LYS A 42 -33.39 -24.73 42.23
CA LYS A 42 -32.71 -25.58 41.24
C LYS A 42 -33.13 -25.22 39.83
N MET A 43 -32.16 -25.18 38.92
CA MET A 43 -32.39 -24.95 37.50
C MET A 43 -31.84 -26.12 36.69
N LEU A 44 -32.73 -26.83 36.00
CA LEU A 44 -32.39 -27.93 35.10
C LEU A 44 -32.57 -27.47 33.65
N ILE A 45 -31.49 -27.49 32.88
CA ILE A 45 -31.50 -27.16 31.45
C ILE A 45 -31.23 -28.43 30.67
N ILE A 46 -32.15 -28.81 29.79
CA ILE A 46 -32.02 -30.00 28.93
C ILE A 46 -32.00 -29.53 27.49
N GLN A 47 -30.89 -29.75 26.79
CA GLN A 47 -30.71 -29.33 25.40
C GLN A 47 -30.80 -30.51 24.44
N THR A 48 -31.40 -30.28 23.28
CA THR A 48 -31.46 -31.22 22.17
C THR A 48 -31.34 -30.47 20.84
N ASP A 49 -30.67 -31.08 19.87
CA ASP A 49 -30.63 -30.61 18.49
C ASP A 49 -31.67 -31.40 17.70
N PHE A 50 -32.59 -30.69 17.06
CA PHE A 50 -33.59 -31.33 16.21
C PHE A 50 -32.98 -31.64 14.84
N ASP A 51 -33.02 -32.92 14.47
CA ASP A 51 -32.63 -33.41 13.16
C ASP A 51 -33.79 -34.21 12.57
N GLU A 52 -34.24 -33.84 11.38
CA GLU A 52 -35.39 -34.43 10.68
C GLU A 52 -35.18 -35.93 10.37
N GLY A 53 -33.92 -36.38 10.29
CA GLY A 53 -33.58 -37.78 10.06
C GLY A 53 -33.64 -38.70 11.29
N THR A 54 -33.90 -38.16 12.48
CA THR A 54 -33.82 -38.91 13.76
C THR A 54 -35.16 -39.00 14.48
N GLN A 55 -35.33 -40.00 15.35
CA GLN A 55 -36.46 -40.09 16.30
C GLN A 55 -36.42 -38.99 17.40
N SER A 56 -35.78 -37.85 17.13
CA SER A 56 -35.56 -36.76 18.08
C SER A 56 -36.86 -36.23 18.70
N ALA A 57 -37.95 -36.19 17.93
CA ALA A 57 -39.27 -35.77 18.42
C ALA A 57 -39.84 -36.70 19.50
N SER A 58 -39.75 -38.02 19.31
CA SER A 58 -40.26 -39.00 20.29
C SER A 58 -39.38 -39.06 21.53
N ILE A 59 -38.06 -38.94 21.36
CA ILE A 59 -37.11 -38.88 22.48
C ILE A 59 -37.34 -37.62 23.32
N LEU A 60 -37.58 -36.47 22.68
CA LEU A 60 -37.91 -35.22 23.38
C LEU A 60 -39.21 -35.34 24.18
N ALA A 61 -40.25 -35.93 23.59
CA ALA A 61 -41.52 -36.15 24.30
C ALA A 61 -41.36 -37.09 25.50
N SER A 62 -40.63 -38.20 25.32
CA SER A 62 -40.32 -39.14 26.40
C SER A 62 -39.52 -38.45 27.51
N ALA A 63 -38.47 -37.71 27.18
CA ALA A 63 -37.64 -37.02 28.14
C ALA A 63 -38.41 -35.97 28.96
N LYS A 64 -39.31 -35.21 28.31
CA LYS A 64 -40.20 -34.27 29.00
C LYS A 64 -41.12 -34.97 30.00
N TYR A 65 -41.74 -36.08 29.59
CA TYR A 65 -42.64 -36.85 30.44
C TYR A 65 -41.90 -37.50 31.62
N SER A 66 -40.76 -38.15 31.35
CA SER A 66 -39.93 -38.79 32.36
C SER A 66 -39.36 -37.78 33.35
N ALA A 67 -38.92 -36.60 32.88
CA ALA A 67 -38.43 -35.53 33.77
C ALA A 67 -39.53 -34.99 34.70
N ILE A 68 -40.73 -34.70 34.18
CA ILE A 68 -41.85 -34.23 35.01
C ILE A 68 -42.25 -35.30 36.03
N ASN A 69 -42.36 -36.55 35.61
CA ASN A 69 -42.72 -37.64 36.53
C ASN A 69 -41.70 -37.79 37.65
N GLU A 70 -40.41 -37.64 37.35
CA GLU A 70 -39.37 -37.75 38.38
C GLU A 70 -39.40 -36.55 39.34
N ILE A 71 -39.69 -35.35 38.85
CA ILE A 71 -39.83 -34.15 39.68
C ILE A 71 -41.06 -34.26 40.58
N ASN A 72 -42.20 -34.74 40.06
CA ASN A 72 -43.43 -34.90 40.83
C ASN A 72 -43.35 -36.00 41.91
N LYS A 73 -42.38 -36.92 41.81
CA LYS A 73 -42.14 -37.96 42.85
C LYS A 73 -41.47 -37.39 44.10
N VAL A 74 -40.74 -36.28 43.96
CA VAL A 74 -40.18 -35.55 45.09
C VAL A 74 -41.35 -34.78 45.71
N GLY A 75 -41.88 -35.27 46.82
CA GLY A 75 -43.12 -34.75 47.40
C GLY A 75 -43.01 -33.28 47.82
N GLU A 76 -44.13 -32.56 47.82
CA GLU A 76 -44.22 -31.14 48.24
C GLU A 76 -43.71 -30.90 49.68
N GLU A 77 -43.66 -31.95 50.52
CA GLU A 77 -43.19 -31.89 51.91
C GLU A 77 -41.64 -31.97 52.06
N GLU A 78 -40.90 -32.45 51.04
CA GLU A 78 -39.44 -32.56 51.04
C GLU A 78 -38.73 -31.42 50.27
N MET A 79 -39.48 -30.68 49.45
CA MET A 79 -38.93 -29.59 48.61
C MET A 79 -38.95 -28.25 49.35
N THR A 80 -37.77 -27.76 49.73
CA THR A 80 -37.59 -26.43 50.35
C THR A 80 -37.30 -25.31 49.33
N GLY A 81 -37.04 -25.64 48.05
CA GLY A 81 -36.72 -24.70 46.97
C GLY A 81 -37.53 -24.94 45.68
N LYS A 82 -37.56 -23.95 44.77
CA LYS A 82 -38.27 -24.03 43.48
C LYS A 82 -37.43 -24.73 42.42
N ILE A 83 -38.08 -25.50 41.55
CA ILE A 83 -37.43 -26.16 40.41
C ILE A 83 -37.87 -25.53 39.10
N PHE A 84 -36.90 -25.06 38.32
CA PHE A 84 -37.11 -24.53 36.98
C PHE A 84 -36.54 -25.50 35.95
N VAL A 85 -37.37 -25.97 35.03
CA VAL A 85 -36.94 -26.88 33.95
C VAL A 85 -37.05 -26.16 32.61
N TYR A 86 -35.94 -26.09 31.87
CA TYR A 86 -35.88 -25.51 30.54
C TYR A 86 -35.47 -26.57 29.53
N PHE A 87 -36.39 -26.95 28.65
CA PHE A 87 -36.05 -27.72 27.46
C PHE A 87 -35.68 -26.77 26.33
N ILE A 88 -34.43 -26.83 25.89
CA ILE A 88 -33.91 -26.06 24.77
C ILE A 88 -33.83 -26.98 23.55
N THR A 89 -34.65 -26.70 22.55
CA THR A 89 -34.61 -27.40 21.26
C THR A 89 -34.01 -26.47 20.22
N LYS A 90 -32.84 -26.81 19.67
CA LYS A 90 -32.25 -26.09 18.55
C LYS A 90 -32.91 -26.55 17.26
N LEU A 91 -33.46 -25.60 16.49
CA LEU A 91 -34.08 -25.85 15.20
C LEU A 91 -33.23 -25.24 14.07
N PRO A 92 -33.10 -25.91 12.91
CA PRO A 92 -32.52 -25.29 11.73
C PRO A 92 -33.47 -24.27 11.11
N ARG A 93 -32.91 -23.26 10.43
CA ARG A 93 -33.68 -22.31 9.63
C ARG A 93 -33.75 -22.82 8.20
N VAL A 94 -34.92 -23.28 7.78
CA VAL A 94 -35.18 -23.86 6.46
C VAL A 94 -36.45 -23.25 5.85
N GLU A 95 -36.46 -23.07 4.54
CA GLU A 95 -37.63 -22.57 3.81
C GLU A 95 -38.77 -23.58 3.93
N GLY A 96 -39.98 -23.10 4.19
CA GLY A 96 -41.13 -23.95 4.51
C GLY A 96 -41.19 -24.43 5.96
N GLY A 97 -40.17 -24.13 6.78
CA GLY A 97 -40.11 -24.50 8.20
C GLY A 97 -39.68 -25.95 8.44
N THR A 98 -39.59 -26.32 9.71
CA THR A 98 -39.21 -27.69 10.13
C THR A 98 -40.44 -28.53 10.42
N SER A 99 -40.31 -29.85 10.31
CA SER A 99 -41.31 -30.81 10.80
C SER A 99 -41.54 -30.82 12.33
N TYR A 100 -40.81 -29.99 13.09
CA TYR A 100 -40.99 -29.84 14.52
C TYR A 100 -42.39 -29.32 14.88
N VAL A 101 -43.14 -30.12 15.65
CA VAL A 101 -44.42 -29.71 16.21
C VAL A 101 -44.16 -29.01 17.56
N GLY A 102 -44.42 -27.70 17.60
CA GLY A 102 -44.27 -26.88 18.81
C GLY A 102 -45.55 -26.76 19.65
N PHE A 103 -45.58 -25.76 20.55
CA PHE A 103 -46.75 -25.38 21.36
C PHE A 103 -47.36 -26.53 22.19
N HIS A 104 -46.49 -27.29 22.83
CA HIS A 104 -46.89 -28.33 23.77
C HIS A 104 -47.57 -27.64 24.97
N GLY A 105 -48.90 -27.72 25.07
CA GLY A 105 -49.67 -27.15 26.18
C GLY A 105 -49.51 -27.91 27.50
N GLY A 106 -50.40 -27.65 28.46
CA GLY A 106 -50.37 -28.27 29.78
C GLY A 106 -49.36 -27.59 30.71
N ASN A 107 -48.42 -28.35 31.27
CA ASN A 107 -47.42 -27.86 32.24
C ASN A 107 -46.23 -27.14 31.57
N TRP A 108 -46.19 -27.08 30.23
CA TRP A 108 -45.10 -26.46 29.47
C TRP A 108 -45.51 -25.11 28.90
N SER A 109 -44.66 -24.11 29.11
CA SER A 109 -44.73 -22.83 28.38
C SER A 109 -43.79 -22.88 27.19
N SER A 110 -44.28 -22.55 26.00
CA SER A 110 -43.47 -22.51 24.78
C SER A 110 -42.98 -21.09 24.51
N VAL A 111 -41.66 -20.94 24.36
CA VAL A 111 -41.00 -19.66 24.06
C VAL A 111 -40.01 -19.88 22.92
N HIS A 112 -40.05 -19.02 21.91
CA HIS A 112 -39.03 -18.98 20.86
C HIS A 112 -37.98 -17.92 21.18
N ILE A 113 -36.74 -18.35 21.30
CA ILE A 113 -35.58 -17.46 21.47
C ILE A 113 -34.67 -17.70 20.27
N ASP A 114 -34.59 -16.71 19.39
CA ASP A 114 -33.84 -16.81 18.14
C ASP A 114 -32.33 -16.90 18.37
N ASP A 115 -31.82 -16.17 19.38
CA ASP A 115 -30.43 -16.25 19.82
C ASP A 115 -30.36 -16.33 21.35
N LEU A 116 -29.84 -17.45 21.85
CA LEU A 116 -29.69 -17.72 23.29
C LEU A 116 -28.54 -16.92 23.92
N ARG A 117 -27.58 -16.44 23.12
CA ARG A 117 -26.44 -15.71 23.62
C ARG A 117 -26.77 -14.23 23.68
N ARG A 118 -26.34 -13.57 24.77
CA ARG A 118 -26.22 -12.11 24.75
C ARG A 118 -25.00 -11.79 23.89
N SER A 119 -25.24 -11.44 22.63
CA SER A 119 -24.20 -10.93 21.73
C SER A 119 -23.59 -9.68 22.33
N SER A 120 -22.26 -9.60 22.38
CA SER A 120 -21.54 -8.34 22.61
C SER A 120 -21.70 -7.38 21.43
N ASP A 121 -21.88 -7.93 20.23
CA ASP A 121 -21.64 -7.17 18.99
C ASP A 121 -22.89 -6.44 18.48
N ILE A 122 -24.09 -6.99 18.72
CA ILE A 122 -25.38 -6.34 18.46
C ILE A 122 -26.16 -6.23 19.77
N VAL A 123 -26.58 -5.03 20.13
CA VAL A 123 -27.42 -4.82 21.33
C VAL A 123 -28.78 -5.48 21.15
N SER A 124 -29.39 -5.81 22.28
CA SER A 124 -30.58 -6.67 22.33
C SER A 124 -31.82 -6.06 21.67
N ASP A 125 -31.88 -4.74 21.48
CA ASP A 125 -33.03 -4.06 20.91
C ASP A 125 -32.90 -3.81 19.41
N ILE A 126 -33.19 -4.85 18.61
CA ILE A 126 -33.21 -4.78 17.14
C ILE A 126 -34.23 -3.74 16.63
N LYS A 127 -35.22 -3.35 17.43
CA LYS A 127 -36.19 -2.32 17.01
C LYS A 127 -35.53 -0.96 16.87
N ALA A 128 -34.45 -0.70 17.61
CA ALA A 128 -33.68 0.52 17.48
C ALA A 128 -33.07 0.67 16.08
N LEU A 129 -32.72 -0.43 15.39
CA LEU A 129 -32.22 -0.39 14.01
C LEU A 129 -33.28 -0.01 12.96
N ARG A 130 -34.57 0.03 13.33
CA ARG A 130 -35.64 0.34 12.37
C ARG A 130 -35.67 1.84 12.08
N GLY A 131 -35.70 2.20 10.80
CA GLY A 131 -35.77 3.59 10.38
C GLY A 131 -34.41 4.30 10.36
N ILE A 132 -33.33 3.58 10.68
CA ILE A 132 -31.94 4.04 10.57
C ILE A 132 -31.34 3.39 9.32
N SER A 133 -30.60 4.16 8.52
CA SER A 133 -29.86 3.60 7.39
C SER A 133 -28.53 2.97 7.85
N ILE A 134 -27.82 2.27 6.96
CA ILE A 134 -26.55 1.64 7.33
C ILE A 134 -25.48 2.71 7.54
N SER A 135 -25.47 3.77 6.73
CA SER A 135 -24.56 4.92 6.91
C SER A 135 -24.63 5.51 8.31
N GLN A 136 -25.83 5.80 8.80
CA GLN A 136 -26.09 6.39 10.12
C GLN A 136 -25.55 5.56 11.30
N LEU A 137 -25.30 4.25 11.12
CA LEU A 137 -24.66 3.43 12.15
C LEU A 137 -23.20 3.86 12.41
N PHE A 138 -22.55 4.49 11.42
CA PHE A 138 -21.16 4.93 11.45
C PHE A 138 -20.97 6.42 11.70
N GLN A 139 -22.07 7.17 11.89
CA GLN A 139 -22.00 8.61 12.14
C GLN A 139 -21.25 8.86 13.48
N ASP A 140 -20.56 9.99 13.63
CA ASP A 140 -19.89 10.32 14.89
C ASP A 140 -20.90 10.99 15.84
N ALA A 141 -20.87 10.63 17.13
CA ALA A 141 -21.72 11.26 18.16
C ALA A 141 -21.50 12.77 18.33
N THR A 142 -20.44 13.32 17.73
CA THR A 142 -20.06 14.73 17.78
C THR A 142 -20.49 15.53 16.55
N ASP A 143 -21.05 14.91 15.50
CA ASP A 143 -21.58 15.63 14.35
C ASP A 143 -23.04 16.02 14.62
N PRO A 144 -23.36 17.30 14.91
CA PRO A 144 -24.74 17.72 14.99
C PRO A 144 -25.30 17.69 13.58
N THR A 145 -26.15 16.72 13.28
CA THR A 145 -26.99 16.77 12.09
C THR A 145 -27.78 18.08 12.17
N GLU A 146 -27.70 18.92 11.12
CA GLU A 146 -28.58 20.06 10.87
C GLU A 146 -30.03 19.57 10.63
N ALA A 147 -30.60 18.89 11.62
CA ALA A 147 -32.04 18.76 11.74
C ALA A 147 -32.55 20.14 12.14
N MET A 148 -32.83 20.95 11.12
CA MET A 148 -33.61 22.19 11.13
C MET A 148 -34.30 22.38 12.49
N GLU A 149 -33.76 23.30 13.30
CA GLU A 149 -34.35 23.70 14.58
C GLU A 149 -35.77 24.22 14.32
N VAL A 150 -36.75 23.31 14.38
CA VAL A 150 -38.12 23.70 14.64
C VAL A 150 -38.16 23.99 16.13
N GLU A 151 -38.07 25.28 16.47
CA GLU A 151 -38.18 25.80 17.83
C GLU A 151 -39.30 25.06 18.60
N GLY A 152 -38.91 24.25 19.58
CA GLY A 152 -39.85 23.66 20.56
C GLY A 152 -39.83 22.15 20.74
N ALA A 153 -39.09 21.36 19.94
CA ALA A 153 -38.95 19.93 20.18
C ALA A 153 -37.59 19.63 20.84
N MET A 154 -37.60 19.35 22.14
CA MET A 154 -36.47 18.69 22.81
C MET A 154 -36.15 17.39 22.08
N PRO A 155 -34.87 17.02 21.83
CA PRO A 155 -34.53 15.69 21.36
C PRO A 155 -35.06 14.67 22.38
N ASP A 156 -35.87 13.73 21.92
CA ASP A 156 -36.44 12.67 22.75
C ASP A 156 -35.27 11.90 23.41
N PRO A 157 -35.37 11.44 24.67
CA PRO A 157 -34.30 10.68 25.32
C PRO A 157 -33.93 9.37 24.61
N ALA A 158 -34.70 8.96 23.59
CA ALA A 158 -34.42 7.83 22.71
C ALA A 158 -33.22 8.06 21.76
N ASP A 159 -32.91 9.32 21.39
CA ASP A 159 -31.82 9.61 20.43
C ASP A 159 -30.42 9.37 21.01
N ARG A 160 -30.26 9.36 22.35
CA ARG A 160 -28.98 9.03 23.00
C ARG A 160 -28.65 7.53 22.96
N GLY A 161 -29.62 6.67 22.63
CA GLY A 161 -29.45 5.22 22.59
C GLY A 161 -29.03 4.66 21.23
N LEU A 162 -28.93 5.49 20.18
CA LEU A 162 -28.61 5.06 18.81
C LEU A 162 -27.18 4.50 18.68
N TRP A 163 -26.25 5.09 19.43
CA TRP A 163 -24.80 4.83 19.33
C TRP A 163 -24.35 3.53 20.00
N GLU A 164 -25.20 2.93 20.83
CA GLU A 164 -24.89 1.66 21.50
C GLU A 164 -25.45 0.46 20.73
N VAL A 165 -26.21 0.63 19.63
CA VAL A 165 -26.98 -0.48 19.03
C VAL A 165 -26.11 -1.55 18.37
N LEU A 166 -24.97 -1.16 17.79
CA LEU A 166 -24.05 -2.03 17.05
C LEU A 166 -22.60 -1.65 17.37
N ASP A 167 -21.77 -2.62 17.74
CA ASP A 167 -20.32 -2.38 17.88
C ASP A 167 -19.68 -2.25 16.49
N THR A 168 -19.65 -1.01 15.99
CA THR A 168 -19.04 -0.68 14.71
C THR A 168 -17.54 -0.94 14.68
N THR A 169 -16.85 -0.94 15.84
CA THR A 169 -15.43 -1.29 15.90
C THR A 169 -15.23 -2.78 15.62
N ALA A 170 -15.95 -3.64 16.34
CA ALA A 170 -15.93 -5.09 16.11
C ALA A 170 -16.34 -5.43 14.66
N LEU A 171 -17.33 -4.71 14.13
CA LEU A 171 -17.79 -4.87 12.75
C LEU A 171 -16.68 -4.57 11.74
N VAL A 172 -16.07 -3.38 11.79
CA VAL A 172 -14.99 -3.01 10.84
C VAL A 172 -13.83 -4.00 10.94
N ARG A 173 -13.44 -4.38 12.15
CA ARG A 173 -12.38 -5.39 12.38
C ARG A 173 -12.72 -6.73 11.73
N SER A 174 -13.98 -7.17 11.80
CA SER A 174 -14.44 -8.41 11.17
C SER A 174 -14.47 -8.36 9.64
N CYS A 175 -14.52 -7.16 9.05
CA CYS A 175 -14.53 -6.95 7.60
C CYS A 175 -13.13 -6.95 6.97
N VAL A 176 -12.06 -6.79 7.78
CA VAL A 176 -10.68 -6.57 7.30
C VAL A 176 -10.21 -7.66 6.35
N GLN A 177 -10.36 -8.94 6.73
CA GLN A 177 -9.86 -10.05 5.93
C GLN A 177 -10.60 -10.13 4.58
N SER A 178 -11.93 -10.00 4.59
CA SER A 178 -12.73 -10.01 3.37
C SER A 178 -12.38 -8.84 2.46
N ALA A 179 -12.24 -7.63 3.01
CA ALA A 179 -11.86 -6.45 2.24
C ALA A 179 -10.46 -6.59 1.62
N VAL A 180 -9.47 -7.03 2.40
CA VAL A 180 -8.11 -7.25 1.90
C VAL A 180 -8.06 -8.38 0.85
N SER A 181 -8.91 -9.40 0.96
CA SER A 181 -8.98 -10.49 -0.02
C SER A 181 -9.44 -10.04 -1.41
N MET A 182 -10.12 -8.89 -1.50
CA MET A 182 -10.52 -8.27 -2.77
C MET A 182 -9.36 -7.54 -3.45
N LEU A 183 -8.27 -7.23 -2.72
CA LEU A 183 -7.14 -6.45 -3.24
C LEU A 183 -6.22 -7.30 -4.12
N ARG A 184 -5.67 -6.68 -5.16
CA ARG A 184 -4.67 -7.28 -6.06
C ARG A 184 -3.48 -6.34 -6.22
N ASP A 185 -2.28 -6.92 -6.09
CA ASP A 185 -0.99 -6.22 -6.22
C ASP A 185 -0.27 -6.63 -7.52
N GLN A 186 0.58 -5.76 -8.05
CA GLN A 186 1.50 -6.09 -9.14
C GLN A 186 2.97 -6.00 -8.68
N PRO A 187 3.78 -7.08 -8.76
CA PRO A 187 3.43 -8.46 -9.11
C PRO A 187 2.66 -9.20 -7.99
N GLU A 188 1.88 -10.22 -8.36
CA GLU A 188 1.05 -10.99 -7.44
C GLU A 188 1.89 -11.80 -6.44
N GLY A 189 2.04 -11.28 -5.22
CA GLY A 189 2.65 -11.97 -4.10
C GLY A 189 1.78 -11.84 -2.86
N GLY A 190 1.15 -12.93 -2.41
CA GLY A 190 0.19 -12.91 -1.29
C GLY A 190 0.74 -12.39 0.05
N ALA A 191 2.05 -12.21 0.18
CA ALA A 191 2.70 -11.67 1.37
C ALA A 191 2.18 -10.27 1.76
N ARG A 192 1.84 -9.40 0.79
CA ARG A 192 1.33 -8.05 1.11
C ARG A 192 -0.07 -8.10 1.71
N CYS A 193 -0.94 -9.01 1.25
CA CYS A 193 -2.28 -9.19 1.82
C CYS A 193 -2.21 -9.57 3.31
N THR A 194 -1.35 -10.54 3.67
CA THR A 194 -1.14 -10.91 5.08
C THR A 194 -0.67 -9.71 5.89
N ARG A 195 0.30 -8.96 5.36
CA ARG A 195 0.84 -7.77 6.02
C ARG A 195 -0.21 -6.67 6.23
N ARG A 196 -1.09 -6.42 5.25
CA ARG A 196 -2.22 -5.48 5.40
C ARG A 196 -3.15 -5.89 6.52
N VAL A 197 -3.51 -7.17 6.60
CA VAL A 197 -4.40 -7.68 7.66
C VAL A 197 -3.77 -7.44 9.03
N GLU A 198 -2.48 -7.74 9.20
CA GLU A 198 -1.76 -7.46 10.45
C GLU A 198 -1.81 -5.98 10.81
N ILE A 199 -1.43 -5.10 9.87
CA ILE A 199 -1.38 -3.65 10.12
C ILE A 199 -2.75 -3.10 10.50
N LEU A 200 -3.78 -3.44 9.71
CA LEU A 200 -5.14 -2.94 9.95
C LEU A 200 -5.70 -3.46 11.28
N LEU A 201 -5.51 -4.73 11.63
CA LEU A 201 -6.00 -5.25 12.91
C LEU A 201 -5.28 -4.63 14.11
N THR A 202 -4.02 -4.24 13.97
CA THR A 202 -3.27 -3.48 14.98
C THR A 202 -3.78 -2.04 15.09
N LEU A 203 -3.94 -1.33 13.97
CA LEU A 203 -4.40 0.06 13.95
C LEU A 203 -5.89 0.22 14.33
N LEU A 204 -6.70 -0.82 14.13
CA LEU A 204 -8.10 -0.86 14.56
C LEU A 204 -8.25 -1.38 16.00
N ALA A 205 -7.17 -1.57 16.75
CA ALA A 205 -7.24 -1.84 18.18
C ALA A 205 -7.25 -0.50 18.94
N ASP A 206 -8.27 -0.27 19.76
CA ASP A 206 -8.47 1.00 20.47
C ASP A 206 -7.59 1.10 21.74
N ASN A 207 -6.26 1.08 21.53
CA ASN A 207 -5.28 0.97 22.61
C ASN A 207 -4.30 2.16 22.67
N GLU A 208 -4.05 2.82 21.54
CA GLU A 208 -3.06 3.89 21.39
C GLU A 208 -3.68 5.08 20.66
N GLU A 209 -3.18 6.29 20.90
CA GLU A 209 -3.72 7.54 20.31
C GLU A 209 -3.75 7.52 18.77
N THR A 210 -2.69 6.98 18.15
CA THR A 210 -2.62 6.82 16.69
C THR A 210 -3.70 5.87 16.20
N SER A 211 -3.88 4.72 16.87
CA SER A 211 -4.90 3.72 16.53
C SER A 211 -6.32 4.24 16.75
N ALA A 212 -6.56 4.98 17.83
CA ALA A 212 -7.86 5.61 18.11
C ALA A 212 -8.22 6.64 17.03
N THR A 213 -7.26 7.49 16.64
CA THR A 213 -7.44 8.49 15.56
C THR A 213 -7.66 7.82 14.21
N PHE A 214 -6.90 6.76 13.91
CA PHE A 214 -7.07 5.96 12.70
C PHE A 214 -8.46 5.32 12.65
N LEU A 215 -8.88 4.64 13.71
CA LEU A 215 -10.19 4.00 13.81
C LEU A 215 -11.33 5.00 13.63
N LYS A 216 -11.27 6.15 14.32
CA LYS A 216 -12.24 7.23 14.16
C LYS A 216 -12.33 7.70 12.72
N THR A 217 -11.17 7.92 12.09
CA THR A 217 -11.11 8.39 10.71
C THR A 217 -11.64 7.35 9.72
N VAL A 218 -11.33 6.05 9.91
CA VAL A 218 -11.91 4.96 9.10
C VAL A 218 -13.43 4.95 9.22
N LYS A 219 -13.99 5.05 10.42
CA LYS A 219 -15.46 5.07 10.62
C LYS A 219 -16.11 6.24 9.91
N ARG A 220 -15.55 7.45 10.08
CA ARG A 220 -16.05 8.65 9.39
C ARG A 220 -15.97 8.53 7.87
N ARG A 221 -14.86 8.01 7.32
CA ARG A 221 -14.73 7.78 5.87
C ARG A 221 -15.72 6.74 5.36
N LEU A 222 -15.95 5.67 6.11
CA LEU A 222 -16.97 4.67 5.78
C LEU A 222 -18.38 5.26 5.85
N HIS A 223 -18.68 6.13 6.82
CA HIS A 223 -19.93 6.87 6.88
C HIS A 223 -20.19 7.66 5.58
N SER A 224 -19.24 8.52 5.17
CA SER A 224 -19.35 9.33 3.95
C SER A 224 -19.55 8.46 2.69
N LEU A 225 -18.82 7.35 2.58
CA LEU A 225 -18.94 6.42 1.45
C LEU A 225 -20.29 5.69 1.43
N LEU A 226 -20.77 5.23 2.60
CA LEU A 226 -22.08 4.59 2.73
C LEU A 226 -23.21 5.57 2.41
N GLU A 227 -23.11 6.82 2.86
CA GLU A 227 -24.09 7.86 2.58
C GLU A 227 -24.17 8.16 1.07
N ALA A 228 -23.02 8.27 0.41
CA ALA A 228 -22.94 8.43 -1.04
C ALA A 228 -23.60 7.24 -1.78
N GLU A 229 -23.35 6.00 -1.35
CA GLU A 229 -23.99 4.80 -1.93
C GLU A 229 -25.51 4.78 -1.70
N GLU A 230 -25.96 5.15 -0.50
CA GLU A 230 -27.37 5.17 -0.12
C GLU A 230 -28.18 6.25 -0.82
N SER A 231 -27.55 7.36 -1.23
CA SER A 231 -28.20 8.43 -2.00
C SER A 231 -28.86 7.94 -3.29
N HIS A 232 -28.36 6.83 -3.84
CA HIS A 232 -28.86 6.18 -5.05
C HIS A 232 -29.76 4.97 -4.78
N THR A 233 -30.07 4.70 -3.51
CA THR A 233 -30.85 3.53 -3.10
C THR A 233 -32.28 3.93 -2.73
N LEU A 234 -33.27 3.19 -3.25
CA LEU A 234 -34.67 3.38 -2.86
C LEU A 234 -34.89 2.91 -1.42
N SER A 235 -35.30 3.84 -0.56
CA SER A 235 -35.62 3.64 0.87
C SER A 235 -34.49 2.92 1.65
N PRO A 236 -33.33 3.57 1.87
CA PRO A 236 -32.17 2.94 2.54
C PRO A 236 -32.47 2.54 3.99
N LYS A 237 -33.31 3.31 4.68
CA LYS A 237 -33.78 3.07 6.06
C LYS A 237 -34.59 1.78 6.26
N ASN A 238 -35.02 1.13 5.18
CA ASN A 238 -35.82 -0.10 5.24
C ASN A 238 -34.97 -1.39 5.13
N TRP A 239 -33.64 -1.30 5.22
CA TRP A 239 -32.76 -2.46 5.05
C TRP A 239 -33.06 -3.60 6.02
N VAL A 240 -33.41 -3.32 7.29
CA VAL A 240 -33.82 -4.34 8.27
C VAL A 240 -35.05 -5.12 7.81
N PHE A 241 -36.04 -4.42 7.23
CA PHE A 241 -37.26 -5.06 6.72
C PHE A 241 -36.99 -5.89 5.47
N LYS A 242 -36.16 -5.36 4.55
CA LYS A 242 -35.70 -6.08 3.36
C LYS A 242 -35.00 -7.38 3.77
N GLU A 243 -34.13 -7.32 4.76
CA GLU A 243 -33.40 -8.48 5.27
C GLU A 243 -34.29 -9.50 5.97
N ALA A 244 -35.27 -9.02 6.76
CA ALA A 244 -36.26 -9.89 7.38
C ALA A 244 -37.16 -10.62 6.37
N SER A 245 -37.31 -10.09 5.15
CA SER A 245 -38.02 -10.74 4.03
C SER A 245 -37.13 -11.60 3.14
N ASN A 246 -35.82 -11.59 3.35
CA ASN A 246 -34.86 -12.34 2.55
C ASN A 246 -34.64 -13.74 3.12
N VAL A 247 -35.35 -14.73 2.58
CA VAL A 247 -35.32 -16.12 3.07
C VAL A 247 -33.91 -16.71 2.99
N ASN A 248 -33.18 -16.46 1.91
CA ASN A 248 -31.82 -17.01 1.71
C ASN A 248 -30.86 -16.44 2.75
N ALA A 249 -30.86 -15.13 2.96
CA ALA A 249 -29.99 -14.52 3.97
C ALA A 249 -30.32 -14.99 5.39
N LEU A 250 -31.60 -15.16 5.73
CA LEU A 250 -32.02 -15.71 7.03
C LEU A 250 -31.55 -17.16 7.23
N GLN A 251 -31.52 -17.97 6.17
CA GLN A 251 -30.99 -19.33 6.24
C GLN A 251 -29.48 -19.34 6.44
N GLU A 252 -28.74 -18.53 5.66
CA GLU A 252 -27.29 -18.43 5.74
C GLU A 252 -26.80 -17.77 7.05
N GLY A 253 -27.58 -16.84 7.60
CA GLY A 253 -27.33 -16.18 8.87
C GLY A 253 -27.76 -17.02 10.08
N GLY A 254 -28.74 -17.91 9.92
CA GLY A 254 -29.28 -18.76 10.99
C GLY A 254 -30.15 -18.00 11.99
N THR A 255 -29.58 -17.03 12.71
CA THR A 255 -30.32 -16.10 13.59
C THR A 255 -30.51 -14.77 12.89
N PHE A 256 -31.57 -14.04 13.25
CA PHE A 256 -31.86 -12.75 12.65
C PHE A 256 -30.79 -11.72 12.98
N LYS A 257 -30.26 -11.72 14.21
CA LYS A 257 -29.13 -10.84 14.58
C LYS A 257 -27.91 -11.08 13.68
N HIS A 258 -27.51 -12.33 13.48
CA HIS A 258 -26.35 -12.63 12.65
C HIS A 258 -26.62 -12.32 11.17
N THR A 259 -27.86 -12.48 10.71
CA THR A 259 -28.26 -12.06 9.36
C THR A 259 -28.09 -10.55 9.17
N LEU A 260 -28.55 -9.74 10.13
CA LEU A 260 -28.35 -8.29 10.08
C LEU A 260 -26.87 -7.90 10.17
N TRP A 261 -26.07 -8.60 10.99
CA TRP A 261 -24.62 -8.42 11.05
C TRP A 261 -23.98 -8.61 9.67
N LYS A 262 -24.25 -9.76 9.02
CA LYS A 262 -23.74 -10.07 7.68
C LYS A 262 -24.18 -9.03 6.66
N ARG A 263 -25.44 -8.59 6.71
CA ARG A 263 -25.94 -7.59 5.78
C ARG A 263 -25.16 -6.26 5.86
N VAL A 264 -24.77 -5.84 7.07
CA VAL A 264 -23.92 -4.66 7.24
C VAL A 264 -22.49 -4.95 6.77
N GLN A 265 -21.93 -6.13 7.06
CA GLN A 265 -20.63 -6.55 6.52
C GLN A 265 -20.60 -6.49 4.99
N ASP A 266 -21.65 -6.97 4.32
CA ASP A 266 -21.75 -6.97 2.85
C ASP A 266 -21.75 -5.56 2.25
N ALA A 267 -22.28 -4.56 2.98
CA ALA A 267 -22.20 -3.15 2.58
C ALA A 267 -20.79 -2.56 2.83
N VAL A 268 -20.18 -2.90 3.97
CA VAL A 268 -18.92 -2.29 4.42
C VAL A 268 -17.70 -2.88 3.71
N VAL A 269 -17.68 -4.18 3.42
CA VAL A 269 -16.51 -4.90 2.89
C VAL A 269 -16.00 -4.29 1.57
N PRO A 270 -16.84 -4.06 0.53
CA PRO A 270 -16.38 -3.44 -0.70
C PRO A 270 -15.85 -2.01 -0.49
N LEU A 271 -16.51 -1.21 0.35
CA LEU A 271 -16.08 0.18 0.63
C LEU A 271 -14.75 0.21 1.38
N LEU A 272 -14.59 -0.66 2.37
CA LEU A 272 -13.33 -0.83 3.09
C LEU A 272 -12.21 -1.30 2.14
N ALA A 273 -12.50 -2.18 1.18
CA ALA A 273 -11.52 -2.59 0.18
C ALA A 273 -11.06 -1.42 -0.68
N HIS A 274 -11.98 -0.59 -1.19
CA HIS A 274 -11.64 0.61 -1.95
C HIS A 274 -10.84 1.61 -1.11
N LEU A 275 -11.26 1.84 0.13
CA LEU A 275 -10.52 2.69 1.06
C LEU A 275 -9.08 2.18 1.25
N VAL A 276 -8.89 0.92 1.61
CA VAL A 276 -7.55 0.32 1.80
C VAL A 276 -6.73 0.36 0.50
N SER A 277 -7.35 0.24 -0.67
CA SER A 277 -6.65 0.33 -1.96
C SER A 277 -6.03 1.70 -2.22
N VAL A 278 -6.59 2.78 -1.64
CA VAL A 278 -6.04 4.13 -1.68
C VAL A 278 -5.03 4.31 -0.55
N LEU A 279 -5.36 3.83 0.65
CA LEU A 279 -4.51 3.98 1.83
C LEU A 279 -3.20 3.22 1.74
N ASP A 280 -3.18 2.08 1.05
CA ASP A 280 -1.99 1.23 0.96
C ASP A 280 -1.20 1.37 -0.35
N ARG A 281 -1.53 2.38 -1.18
CA ARG A 281 -0.73 2.67 -2.38
C ARG A 281 0.72 2.90 -1.99
N ASP A 282 1.62 2.23 -2.71
CA ASP A 282 3.07 2.28 -2.42
C ASP A 282 3.41 1.97 -0.95
N ARG A 283 2.67 1.02 -0.35
CA ARG A 283 2.86 0.51 1.03
C ARG A 283 2.71 1.57 2.12
N ASN A 284 1.92 2.61 1.88
CA ASN A 284 1.79 3.75 2.80
C ASN A 284 1.38 3.37 4.23
N LEU A 285 0.62 2.29 4.42
CA LEU A 285 0.21 1.83 5.75
C LEU A 285 1.38 1.40 6.65
N ASP A 286 2.52 1.03 6.05
CA ASP A 286 3.72 0.65 6.82
C ASP A 286 4.24 1.82 7.67
N LEU A 287 4.06 3.07 7.23
CA LEU A 287 4.53 4.29 7.91
C LEU A 287 3.91 4.48 9.30
N LEU A 288 2.69 3.97 9.54
CA LEU A 288 2.02 4.11 10.83
C LEU A 288 2.61 3.18 11.89
N LEU A 289 3.16 2.02 11.49
CA LEU A 289 3.74 1.03 12.41
C LEU A 289 5.28 0.99 12.37
N ASP A 290 5.90 1.68 11.42
CA ASP A 290 7.36 1.80 11.34
C ASP A 290 7.91 2.60 12.54
N CYS A 291 8.99 2.09 13.14
CA CYS A 291 9.69 2.73 14.25
C CYS A 291 10.62 3.85 13.79
N ASN A 292 11.00 3.87 12.50
CA ASN A 292 11.80 4.95 11.89
C ASN A 292 10.92 6.12 11.41
N SER A 293 9.60 5.95 11.47
CA SER A 293 8.63 7.01 11.19
C SER A 293 8.33 7.75 12.48
N GLY A 294 8.83 8.99 12.59
CA GLY A 294 8.58 9.84 13.76
C GLY A 294 7.10 10.18 13.93
N GLU A 295 6.72 10.65 15.13
CA GLU A 295 5.33 11.04 15.45
C GLU A 295 4.74 12.04 14.46
N LEU A 296 5.57 12.97 13.95
CA LEU A 296 5.16 13.99 12.99
C LEU A 296 4.76 13.40 11.63
N VAL A 297 5.46 12.34 11.18
CA VAL A 297 5.11 11.63 9.95
C VAL A 297 3.79 10.90 10.11
N LYS A 298 3.56 10.26 11.26
CA LYS A 298 2.30 9.57 11.58
C LYS A 298 1.14 10.56 11.71
N LYS A 299 1.38 11.70 12.34
CA LYS A 299 0.40 12.79 12.43
C LYS A 299 0.03 13.33 11.05
N LEU A 300 1.01 13.65 10.21
CA LEU A 300 0.78 14.07 8.82
C LEU A 300 -0.02 13.02 8.05
N TRP A 301 0.29 11.74 8.24
CA TRP A 301 -0.47 10.64 7.64
C TRP A 301 -1.95 10.70 8.04
N LEU A 302 -2.24 10.83 9.33
CA LEU A 302 -3.60 10.90 9.86
C LEU A 302 -4.34 12.18 9.43
N ASP A 303 -3.66 13.32 9.39
CA ASP A 303 -4.22 14.60 8.94
C ASP A 303 -4.63 14.53 7.46
N LEU A 304 -3.75 13.97 6.60
CA LEU A 304 -4.06 13.76 5.18
C LEU A 304 -5.17 12.74 4.98
N PHE A 305 -5.15 11.65 5.75
CA PHE A 305 -6.26 10.68 5.75
C PHE A 305 -7.56 11.29 6.26
N GLY A 306 -7.50 12.29 7.13
CA GLY A 306 -8.64 13.05 7.61
C GLY A 306 -9.28 13.93 6.51
N ASP A 307 -8.51 14.48 5.59
CA ASP A 307 -9.01 15.45 4.63
C ASP A 307 -9.66 14.78 3.39
N GLU A 308 -10.99 14.85 3.28
CA GLU A 308 -11.73 14.25 2.16
C GLU A 308 -11.49 14.93 0.82
N SER A 309 -11.08 16.20 0.83
CA SER A 309 -10.73 16.93 -0.39
C SER A 309 -9.35 16.54 -0.91
N LEU A 310 -8.43 16.13 -0.03
CA LEU A 310 -7.07 15.72 -0.40
C LEU A 310 -7.04 14.27 -0.85
N LEU A 311 -7.67 13.36 -0.11
CA LEU A 311 -7.73 11.94 -0.44
C LEU A 311 -9.16 11.52 -0.76
N ASP A 312 -9.48 11.65 -2.04
CA ASP A 312 -10.71 11.11 -2.61
C ASP A 312 -10.59 9.59 -2.81
N VAL A 313 -11.68 8.87 -2.58
CA VAL A 313 -11.77 7.43 -2.75
C VAL A 313 -12.68 7.17 -3.94
N PRO A 314 -12.12 6.86 -5.12
CA PRO A 314 -12.92 6.63 -6.32
C PRO A 314 -13.76 5.37 -6.12
N TYR A 315 -15.03 5.55 -5.76
CA TYR A 315 -16.00 4.48 -5.69
C TYR A 315 -16.81 4.44 -6.98
N THR A 316 -16.58 3.40 -7.78
CA THR A 316 -17.49 3.02 -8.86
C THR A 316 -18.41 1.93 -8.34
N ARG A 317 -19.72 2.18 -8.36
CA ARG A 317 -20.73 1.20 -7.99
C ARG A 317 -20.46 -0.09 -8.79
N PRO A 318 -20.32 -1.23 -8.13
CA PRO A 318 -20.01 -2.44 -8.84
C PRO A 318 -21.22 -2.95 -9.64
N ASP A 319 -20.96 -3.44 -10.85
CA ASP A 319 -21.94 -4.20 -11.60
C ASP A 319 -22.25 -5.50 -10.84
N HIS A 320 -23.51 -5.68 -10.45
CA HIS A 320 -24.01 -6.86 -9.73
C HIS A 320 -23.85 -8.18 -10.53
N SER A 321 -23.30 -8.15 -11.74
CA SER A 321 -23.03 -9.30 -12.61
C SER A 321 -21.60 -9.86 -12.52
N ALA A 322 -20.67 -9.21 -11.82
CA ALA A 322 -19.29 -9.68 -11.70
C ALA A 322 -19.09 -10.49 -10.41
N GLU A 323 -18.95 -11.82 -10.54
CA GLU A 323 -18.84 -12.78 -9.43
C GLU A 323 -17.62 -12.60 -8.52
N LEU A 324 -16.64 -11.74 -8.87
CA LEU A 324 -15.50 -11.39 -8.02
C LEU A 324 -15.06 -9.93 -8.30
N GLN A 325 -15.51 -8.98 -7.49
CA GLN A 325 -14.98 -7.62 -7.51
C GLN A 325 -13.55 -7.64 -6.97
N THR A 326 -12.58 -7.46 -7.86
CA THR A 326 -11.19 -7.27 -7.47
C THR A 326 -10.83 -5.79 -7.58
N VAL A 327 -10.11 -5.28 -6.59
CA VAL A 327 -9.65 -3.89 -6.55
C VAL A 327 -8.13 -3.88 -6.70
N GLN A 328 -7.64 -3.25 -7.76
CA GLN A 328 -6.21 -3.14 -8.03
C GLN A 328 -5.59 -2.06 -7.15
N VAL A 329 -4.57 -2.43 -6.37
CA VAL A 329 -3.76 -1.46 -5.60
C VAL A 329 -2.67 -0.94 -6.52
N GLN A 330 -2.74 0.35 -6.84
CA GLN A 330 -1.73 0.99 -7.68
C GLN A 330 -0.40 1.15 -6.92
N SER A 331 0.70 0.91 -7.63
CA SER A 331 2.05 1.17 -7.13
C SER A 331 2.93 1.80 -8.20
N LEU A 332 3.47 2.97 -7.87
CA LEU A 332 4.41 3.75 -8.68
C LEU A 332 5.86 3.46 -8.29
N ILE A 333 6.12 3.17 -7.01
CA ILE A 333 7.47 2.92 -6.48
C ILE A 333 7.80 1.43 -6.62
N ARG A 334 8.87 1.12 -7.36
CA ARG A 334 9.31 -0.27 -7.62
C ARG A 334 10.75 -0.55 -7.15
N VAL A 335 11.31 0.30 -6.30
CA VAL A 335 12.72 0.20 -5.89
C VAL A 335 12.91 -0.99 -4.95
N GLY A 336 13.57 -2.05 -5.44
CA GLY A 336 13.81 -3.28 -4.68
C GLY A 336 12.53 -4.05 -4.32
N GLN A 337 12.69 -5.29 -3.84
CA GLN A 337 11.57 -6.10 -3.32
C GLN A 337 11.23 -5.65 -1.89
N GLY A 338 10.73 -4.43 -1.68
CA GLY A 338 10.61 -3.96 -0.30
C GLY A 338 10.24 -2.51 -0.06
N ALA A 339 10.70 -1.59 -0.90
CA ALA A 339 10.56 -0.18 -0.60
C ALA A 339 9.15 0.33 -0.92
N GLY A 340 8.60 1.11 -0.01
CA GLY A 340 7.38 1.91 -0.20
C GLY A 340 7.70 3.40 -0.15
N CYS A 341 6.67 4.23 -0.11
CA CYS A 341 6.83 5.65 0.19
C CYS A 341 7.42 5.84 1.59
N THR A 342 8.25 6.88 1.73
CA THR A 342 8.81 7.34 3.00
C THR A 342 8.05 8.53 3.56
N LEU A 343 7.35 9.30 2.72
CA LEU A 343 6.43 10.35 3.10
C LEU A 343 4.96 9.89 2.89
N PRO A 344 4.02 10.28 3.78
CA PRO A 344 2.62 9.94 3.63
C PRO A 344 2.06 10.43 2.29
N PHE A 345 1.39 9.53 1.56
CA PHE A 345 0.69 9.83 0.31
C PHE A 345 1.49 10.62 -0.74
N SER A 346 2.80 10.36 -0.89
CA SER A 346 3.67 11.06 -1.85
C SER A 346 3.12 11.13 -3.28
N TRP A 347 2.41 10.10 -3.73
CA TRP A 347 1.75 10.09 -5.05
C TRP A 347 0.71 11.20 -5.17
N ARG A 348 -0.09 11.46 -4.12
CA ARG A 348 -1.11 12.51 -4.12
C ARG A 348 -0.47 13.88 -4.01
N ILE A 349 0.56 14.03 -3.18
CA ILE A 349 1.33 15.27 -3.07
C ILE A 349 1.94 15.64 -4.44
N ARG A 350 2.46 14.65 -5.18
CA ARG A 350 2.97 14.85 -6.54
C ARG A 350 1.87 15.31 -7.49
N GLU A 351 0.71 14.66 -7.51
CA GLU A 351 -0.42 15.07 -8.36
C GLU A 351 -0.86 16.51 -8.07
N GLN A 352 -0.98 16.90 -6.80
CA GLN A 352 -1.34 18.27 -6.42
C GLN A 352 -0.30 19.30 -6.85
N LEU A 353 0.99 18.99 -6.69
CA LEU A 353 2.06 19.88 -7.16
C LEU A 353 2.08 19.99 -8.69
N GLU A 354 1.75 18.92 -9.41
CA GLU A 354 1.59 18.93 -10.87
C GLU A 354 0.36 19.75 -11.29
N GLU A 355 -0.78 19.61 -10.60
CA GLU A 355 -1.98 20.44 -10.79
C GLU A 355 -1.65 21.92 -10.59
N VAL A 356 -1.01 22.29 -9.47
CA VAL A 356 -0.58 23.66 -9.20
C VAL A 356 0.41 24.15 -10.25
N TRP A 357 1.36 23.31 -10.68
CA TRP A 357 2.31 23.66 -11.72
C TRP A 357 1.63 24.00 -13.05
N THR A 358 0.62 23.21 -13.46
CA THR A 358 -0.15 23.52 -14.67
C THR A 358 -0.91 24.84 -14.56
N GLN A 359 -1.45 25.18 -13.38
CA GLN A 359 -2.11 26.47 -13.13
C GLN A 359 -1.12 27.65 -13.24
N VAL A 360 0.11 27.49 -12.76
CA VAL A 360 1.16 28.52 -12.87
C VAL A 360 1.57 28.72 -14.33
N GLN A 361 1.70 27.64 -15.11
CA GLN A 361 2.10 27.72 -16.52
C GLN A 361 1.08 28.45 -17.41
N GLN A 362 -0.21 28.43 -17.04
CA GLN A 362 -1.26 29.14 -17.78
C GLN A 362 -1.28 30.66 -17.53
N ARG A 363 -0.48 31.17 -16.59
CA ARG A 363 -0.41 32.60 -16.26
C ARG A 363 0.83 33.24 -16.90
N ASP A 364 0.68 34.44 -17.46
CA ASP A 364 1.74 35.14 -18.24
C ASP A 364 3.02 35.49 -17.43
N ASP A 365 2.95 35.52 -16.10
CA ASP A 365 4.07 35.85 -15.21
C ASP A 365 4.44 34.62 -14.36
N HIS A 366 4.98 33.61 -15.03
CA HIS A 366 5.32 32.27 -14.52
C HIS A 366 6.63 32.31 -13.74
N THR A 367 6.55 32.36 -12.41
CA THR A 367 7.73 32.34 -11.55
C THR A 367 7.63 31.24 -10.50
N GLN A 368 8.78 30.68 -10.12
CA GLN A 368 8.89 29.73 -9.01
C GLN A 368 8.36 30.32 -7.70
N ARG A 369 8.46 31.64 -7.49
CA ARG A 369 7.84 32.32 -6.35
C ARG A 369 6.33 32.13 -6.33
N LYS A 370 5.65 32.33 -7.45
CA LYS A 370 4.21 32.08 -7.54
C LYS A 370 3.85 30.61 -7.33
N PHE A 371 4.69 29.69 -7.77
CA PHE A 371 4.47 28.27 -7.50
C PHE A 371 4.50 27.97 -5.99
N GLU A 372 5.47 28.52 -5.27
CA GLU A 372 5.55 28.43 -3.81
C GLU A 372 4.40 29.14 -3.10
N GLU A 373 4.00 30.32 -3.57
CA GLU A 373 2.88 31.07 -3.00
C GLU A 373 1.56 30.30 -3.13
N ILE A 374 1.26 29.75 -4.32
CA ILE A 374 0.05 28.97 -4.53
C ILE A 374 0.11 27.68 -3.71
N PHE A 375 1.24 26.97 -3.71
CA PHE A 375 1.40 25.78 -2.87
C PHE A 375 1.21 26.11 -1.38
N GLY A 376 1.83 27.18 -0.88
CA GLY A 376 1.69 27.64 0.50
C GLY A 376 0.26 28.04 0.88
N SER A 377 -0.58 28.38 -0.09
CA SER A 377 -2.01 28.65 0.13
C SER A 377 -2.88 27.38 0.24
N THR A 378 -2.37 26.22 -0.18
CA THR A 378 -3.08 24.93 -0.06
C THR A 378 -3.08 24.44 1.39
N HIS A 379 -4.05 23.57 1.74
CA HIS A 379 -4.11 22.98 3.08
C HIS A 379 -2.83 22.22 3.44
N LEU A 380 -2.30 21.41 2.51
CA LEU A 380 -1.03 20.69 2.68
C LEU A 380 0.15 21.65 2.88
N GLY A 381 0.24 22.72 2.08
CA GLY A 381 1.30 23.71 2.22
C GLY A 381 1.26 24.41 3.57
N GLN A 382 0.07 24.75 4.06
CA GLN A 382 -0.14 25.33 5.40
C GLN A 382 0.29 24.36 6.49
N LEU A 383 -0.13 23.08 6.41
CA LEU A 383 0.22 22.04 7.38
C LEU A 383 1.74 21.86 7.50
N ILE A 384 2.45 21.82 6.37
CA ILE A 384 3.92 21.73 6.36
C ILE A 384 4.56 22.99 6.93
N SER A 385 4.06 24.18 6.55
CA SER A 385 4.64 25.47 6.97
C SER A 385 4.54 25.74 8.48
N GLN A 386 3.60 25.09 9.17
CA GLN A 386 3.39 25.23 10.62
C GLN A 386 4.38 24.41 11.46
N THR A 387 5.12 23.49 10.84
CA THR A 387 6.16 22.71 11.53
C THR A 387 7.50 23.46 11.58
N ASP A 388 8.40 23.05 12.46
CA ASP A 388 9.74 23.64 12.60
C ASP A 388 10.63 23.35 11.38
N GLU A 389 11.74 24.09 11.23
CA GLU A 389 12.61 23.95 10.07
C GLU A 389 13.29 22.57 9.94
N GLU A 390 13.53 21.86 11.05
CA GLU A 390 14.14 20.52 11.02
C GLU A 390 13.15 19.53 10.43
N THR A 391 11.91 19.57 10.90
CA THR A 391 10.80 18.79 10.35
C THR A 391 10.56 19.10 8.87
N GLN A 392 10.55 20.38 8.48
CA GLN A 392 10.39 20.75 7.07
C GLN A 392 11.50 20.17 6.19
N ARG A 393 12.75 20.14 6.67
CA ARG A 393 13.86 19.49 5.96
C ARG A 393 13.66 17.98 5.87
N GLU A 394 13.21 17.32 6.94
CA GLU A 394 12.93 15.88 6.91
C GLU A 394 11.84 15.54 5.88
N LEU A 395 10.69 16.22 5.93
CA LEU A 395 9.59 16.01 4.99
C LEU A 395 10.01 16.27 3.55
N PHE A 396 10.83 17.30 3.32
CA PHE A 396 11.40 17.60 2.01
C PHE A 396 12.31 16.47 1.51
N GLN A 397 13.19 15.91 2.34
CA GLN A 397 14.09 14.83 1.94
C GLN A 397 13.31 13.54 1.63
N ARG A 398 12.33 13.18 2.48
CA ARG A 398 11.43 12.05 2.23
C ARG A 398 10.66 12.23 0.92
N TYR A 399 10.11 13.42 0.66
CA TYR A 399 9.45 13.73 -0.60
C TYR A 399 10.38 13.62 -1.81
N LEU A 400 11.61 14.15 -1.71
CA LEU A 400 12.59 14.11 -2.79
C LEU A 400 12.93 12.66 -3.18
N GLN A 401 13.13 11.79 -2.19
CA GLN A 401 13.39 10.38 -2.40
C GLN A 401 12.20 9.66 -3.06
N ASP A 402 11.00 9.89 -2.54
CA ASP A 402 9.78 9.30 -3.11
C ASP A 402 9.51 9.81 -4.53
N PHE A 403 9.75 11.10 -4.79
CA PHE A 403 9.60 11.72 -6.10
C PHE A 403 10.53 11.07 -7.14
N VAL A 404 11.81 10.89 -6.81
CA VAL A 404 12.77 10.19 -7.67
C VAL A 404 12.28 8.77 -7.94
N SER A 405 11.82 8.06 -6.91
CA SER A 405 11.36 6.66 -7.00
C SER A 405 10.09 6.49 -7.84
N MET A 406 9.16 7.46 -7.79
CA MET A 406 7.94 7.46 -8.61
C MET A 406 8.20 7.90 -10.06
N THR A 407 9.21 8.73 -10.29
CA THR A 407 9.42 9.39 -11.59
C THR A 407 10.46 8.68 -12.45
N MET A 408 11.43 7.99 -11.83
CA MET A 408 12.54 7.32 -12.49
C MET A 408 12.51 5.82 -12.16
N LYS A 409 12.83 4.97 -13.14
CA LYS A 409 12.79 3.50 -12.96
C LYS A 409 14.07 3.03 -12.25
N VAL A 410 14.16 3.33 -10.96
CA VAL A 410 15.31 2.99 -10.12
C VAL A 410 15.31 1.50 -9.79
N THR A 411 16.49 0.88 -9.87
CA THR A 411 16.69 -0.57 -9.73
C THR A 411 17.47 -0.98 -8.50
N SER A 412 18.25 -0.09 -7.90
CA SER A 412 19.03 -0.34 -6.68
C SER A 412 18.99 0.84 -5.71
N GLU A 413 19.32 0.58 -4.45
CA GLU A 413 19.43 1.63 -3.42
C GLU A 413 20.58 2.60 -3.71
N ASP A 414 21.73 2.09 -4.19
CA ASP A 414 22.86 2.90 -4.63
C ASP A 414 22.47 3.90 -5.74
N GLU A 415 21.68 3.42 -6.72
CA GLU A 415 21.16 4.26 -7.80
C GLU A 415 20.19 5.32 -7.25
N LEU A 416 19.31 4.96 -6.32
CA LEU A 416 18.40 5.90 -5.67
C LEU A 416 19.19 7.00 -4.96
N GLN A 417 20.19 6.64 -4.17
CA GLN A 417 21.01 7.58 -3.42
C GLN A 417 21.75 8.56 -4.35
N LEU A 418 22.31 8.08 -5.46
CA LEU A 418 22.97 8.94 -6.46
C LEU A 418 21.99 9.91 -7.13
N LEU A 419 20.79 9.44 -7.52
CA LEU A 419 19.78 10.29 -8.15
C LEU A 419 19.20 11.32 -7.18
N CYS A 420 18.97 10.95 -5.92
CA CYS A 420 18.57 11.87 -4.86
C CYS A 420 19.66 12.93 -4.61
N GLY A 421 20.94 12.53 -4.56
CA GLY A 421 22.07 13.45 -4.43
C GLY A 421 22.21 14.40 -5.62
N ALA A 422 22.00 13.90 -6.85
CA ALA A 422 21.98 14.71 -8.06
C ALA A 422 20.86 15.76 -8.05
N LEU A 423 19.62 15.34 -7.73
CA LEU A 423 18.49 16.25 -7.67
C LEU A 423 18.65 17.28 -6.55
N THR A 424 19.16 16.88 -5.39
CA THR A 424 19.52 17.80 -4.30
C THR A 424 20.54 18.85 -4.75
N SER A 425 21.56 18.44 -5.51
CA SER A 425 22.55 19.36 -6.08
C SER A 425 21.93 20.34 -7.07
N CYS A 426 21.00 19.87 -7.92
CA CYS A 426 20.24 20.73 -8.84
C CYS A 426 19.42 21.78 -8.08
N ILE A 427 18.75 21.37 -6.99
CA ILE A 427 17.94 22.27 -6.14
C ILE A 427 18.84 23.33 -5.49
N ASN A 428 19.95 22.91 -4.88
CA ASN A 428 20.89 23.82 -4.24
C ASN A 428 21.48 24.83 -5.23
N GLU A 429 21.82 24.40 -6.44
CA GLU A 429 22.31 25.27 -7.51
C GLU A 429 21.30 26.35 -7.90
N LEU A 430 20.02 25.96 -8.08
CA LEU A 430 18.94 26.91 -8.41
C LEU A 430 18.63 27.87 -7.27
N ARG A 431 18.60 27.37 -6.04
CA ARG A 431 18.31 28.18 -4.86
C ARG A 431 19.41 29.21 -4.60
N ALA A 432 20.67 28.81 -4.76
CA ALA A 432 21.81 29.72 -4.67
C ALA A 432 21.75 30.83 -5.72
N ARG A 433 21.39 30.51 -6.97
CA ARG A 433 21.22 31.51 -8.05
C ARG A 433 20.13 32.53 -7.77
N ARG A 434 19.09 32.13 -7.02
CA ARG A 434 17.92 32.96 -6.73
C ARG A 434 17.94 33.58 -5.33
N SER A 435 19.01 33.35 -4.58
CA SER A 435 19.18 33.80 -3.18
C SER A 435 17.95 33.44 -2.32
N ALA A 436 17.44 32.22 -2.47
CA ALA A 436 16.26 31.76 -1.76
C ALA A 436 16.57 31.47 -0.27
N PRO A 437 15.92 32.14 0.70
CA PRO A 437 16.15 31.90 2.13
C PRO A 437 15.47 30.61 2.63
N GLY A 438 15.81 30.20 3.86
CA GLY A 438 15.11 29.15 4.61
C GLY A 438 15.38 27.70 4.16
N PRO A 439 14.62 26.72 4.67
CA PRO A 439 14.59 25.36 4.14
C PRO A 439 13.87 25.32 2.76
N PRO A 440 14.20 24.36 1.88
CA PRO A 440 13.54 24.23 0.58
C PRO A 440 12.11 23.69 0.75
N ALA A 441 11.13 24.37 0.14
CA ALA A 441 9.76 23.87 0.04
C ALA A 441 9.63 22.77 -1.04
N LEU A 442 8.62 21.90 -0.93
CA LEU A 442 8.38 20.80 -1.89
C LEU A 442 8.35 21.20 -3.38
N PRO A 443 7.78 22.37 -3.78
CA PRO A 443 7.81 22.84 -5.17
C PRO A 443 9.20 22.87 -5.81
N TRP A 444 10.27 23.06 -5.02
CA TRP A 444 11.64 23.08 -5.54
C TRP A 444 12.06 21.76 -6.19
N VAL A 445 11.53 20.63 -5.72
CA VAL A 445 11.80 19.31 -6.31
C VAL A 445 11.34 19.29 -7.76
N HIS A 446 10.13 19.77 -8.03
CA HIS A 446 9.54 19.84 -9.37
C HIS A 446 10.26 20.85 -10.26
N VAL A 447 10.53 22.05 -9.75
CA VAL A 447 11.22 23.10 -10.51
C VAL A 447 12.62 22.64 -10.93
N ALA A 448 13.37 22.04 -10.02
CA ALA A 448 14.71 21.54 -10.32
C ALA A 448 14.67 20.35 -11.27
N TYR A 449 13.75 19.41 -11.07
CA TYR A 449 13.59 18.27 -11.96
C TYR A 449 13.23 18.70 -13.38
N GLN A 450 12.31 19.65 -13.56
CA GLN A 450 11.95 20.19 -14.87
C GLN A 450 13.14 20.89 -15.55
N HIS A 451 13.88 21.71 -14.79
CA HIS A 451 15.01 22.47 -15.34
C HIS A 451 16.22 21.58 -15.71
N TYR A 452 16.52 20.55 -14.90
CA TYR A 452 17.67 19.65 -15.09
C TYR A 452 17.28 18.29 -15.67
N ARG A 453 16.06 18.14 -16.20
CA ARG A 453 15.47 16.86 -16.65
C ARG A 453 16.42 16.06 -17.53
N ALA A 454 16.96 16.69 -18.57
CA ALA A 454 17.84 16.01 -19.53
C ALA A 454 19.12 15.47 -18.88
N ARG A 455 19.71 16.22 -17.95
CA ARG A 455 20.94 15.83 -17.24
C ARG A 455 20.70 14.67 -16.28
N LEU A 456 19.61 14.74 -15.51
CA LEU A 456 19.20 13.67 -14.59
C LEU A 456 18.89 12.36 -15.32
N HIS A 457 18.18 12.41 -16.45
CA HIS A 457 17.91 11.21 -17.25
C HIS A 457 19.18 10.66 -17.90
N ASN A 458 20.13 11.53 -18.29
CA ASN A 458 21.39 11.06 -18.85
C ASN A 458 22.25 10.33 -17.80
N LEU A 459 22.29 10.85 -16.57
CA LEU A 459 22.90 10.16 -15.43
C LEU A 459 22.26 8.78 -15.20
N HIS A 460 20.93 8.74 -15.09
CA HIS A 460 20.20 7.48 -14.93
C HIS A 460 20.48 6.49 -16.06
N ARG A 461 20.54 6.97 -17.31
CA ARG A 461 20.91 6.13 -18.46
C ARG A 461 22.31 5.53 -18.32
N MET A 462 23.29 6.30 -17.87
CA MET A 462 24.65 5.78 -17.65
C MET A 462 24.68 4.74 -16.53
N LEU A 463 23.97 4.97 -15.42
CA LEU A 463 23.87 4.02 -14.30
C LEU A 463 23.17 2.72 -14.74
N ALA A 464 22.10 2.82 -15.54
CA ALA A 464 21.40 1.65 -16.07
C ALA A 464 22.25 0.83 -17.05
N LEU A 465 23.10 1.48 -17.85
CA LEU A 465 24.02 0.80 -18.79
C LEU A 465 25.24 0.20 -18.09
N LEU A 466 25.72 0.83 -17.01
CA LEU A 466 26.88 0.39 -16.24
C LEU A 466 26.61 0.50 -14.73
N PRO A 467 25.90 -0.48 -14.12
CA PRO A 467 25.60 -0.45 -12.68
C PRO A 467 26.85 -0.44 -11.79
N SER A 468 27.98 -0.95 -12.29
CA SER A 468 29.28 -0.92 -11.60
C SER A 468 29.83 0.49 -11.34
N LEU A 469 29.24 1.53 -11.94
CA LEU A 469 29.56 2.92 -11.66
C LEU A 469 29.05 3.40 -10.30
N ALA A 470 28.04 2.76 -9.72
CA ALA A 470 27.39 3.32 -8.54
C ALA A 470 28.31 3.37 -7.30
N PRO A 471 29.02 2.28 -6.92
CA PRO A 471 29.91 2.31 -5.76
C PRO A 471 31.03 3.37 -5.81
N PRO A 472 31.81 3.54 -6.91
CA PRO A 472 32.85 4.56 -6.95
C PRO A 472 32.31 5.99 -6.95
N LEU A 473 31.12 6.21 -7.52
CA LEU A 473 30.48 7.53 -7.48
C LEU A 473 29.99 7.88 -6.07
N LEU A 474 29.50 6.91 -5.30
CA LEU A 474 29.12 7.09 -3.90
C LEU A 474 30.32 7.32 -2.98
N ALA A 475 31.46 6.67 -3.27
CA ALA A 475 32.70 6.84 -2.52
C ALA A 475 33.38 8.20 -2.77
N THR A 476 32.98 8.92 -3.82
CA THR A 476 33.48 10.26 -4.09
C THR A 476 32.87 11.22 -3.06
N PRO A 477 33.67 12.04 -2.34
CA PRO A 477 33.14 12.94 -1.31
C PRO A 477 32.00 13.78 -1.86
N ALA A 478 30.90 13.80 -1.10
CA ALA A 478 29.58 14.21 -1.56
C ALA A 478 29.63 15.55 -2.34
N PRO A 479 28.98 15.64 -3.52
CA PRO A 479 28.84 16.90 -4.26
C PRO A 479 28.07 18.00 -3.48
N GLY A 480 27.50 17.65 -2.32
CA GLY A 480 26.80 18.56 -1.41
C GLY A 480 27.62 19.77 -0.96
N ASP A 481 28.94 19.68 -0.89
CA ASP A 481 29.79 20.81 -0.46
C ASP A 481 29.97 21.90 -1.53
N THR A 482 29.67 21.60 -2.80
CA THR A 482 29.87 22.56 -3.91
C THR A 482 28.59 23.20 -4.42
N GLY A 483 27.43 22.61 -4.11
CA GLY A 483 26.11 23.10 -4.55
C GLY A 483 25.91 23.14 -6.06
N GLU A 484 26.67 22.35 -6.82
CA GLU A 484 26.65 22.28 -8.29
C GLU A 484 26.29 20.87 -8.74
N MET A 485 25.37 20.74 -9.71
CA MET A 485 25.09 19.48 -10.36
C MET A 485 26.27 19.10 -11.28
N ALA A 486 27.07 18.12 -10.88
CA ALA A 486 28.21 17.60 -11.64
C ALA A 486 28.25 16.07 -11.73
N LEU A 487 27.27 15.37 -11.14
CA LEU A 487 27.31 13.91 -10.99
C LEU A 487 27.17 13.18 -12.34
N ASP A 488 26.41 13.74 -13.28
CA ASP A 488 26.35 13.26 -14.67
C ASP A 488 27.69 13.38 -15.40
N VAL A 489 28.43 14.48 -15.18
CA VAL A 489 29.76 14.67 -15.78
C VAL A 489 30.80 13.74 -15.14
N LEU A 490 30.73 13.53 -13.82
CA LEU A 490 31.59 12.56 -13.12
C LEU A 490 31.30 11.13 -13.58
N ALA A 491 30.02 10.75 -13.72
CA ALA A 491 29.64 9.46 -14.26
C ALA A 491 30.16 9.29 -15.70
N ALA A 492 30.06 10.31 -16.55
CA ALA A 492 30.60 10.28 -17.90
C ALA A 492 32.13 10.15 -17.93
N LEU A 493 32.85 10.81 -17.01
CA LEU A 493 34.29 10.65 -16.88
C LEU A 493 34.66 9.23 -16.48
N ALA A 494 33.97 8.67 -15.48
CA ALA A 494 34.17 7.28 -15.06
C ALA A 494 33.83 6.29 -16.20
N CYS A 495 32.78 6.54 -16.99
CA CYS A 495 32.47 5.76 -18.20
C CYS A 495 33.65 5.76 -19.18
N VAL A 496 34.25 6.94 -19.44
CA VAL A 496 35.40 7.06 -20.35
C VAL A 496 36.61 6.29 -19.80
N GLU A 497 36.91 6.42 -18.51
CA GLU A 497 38.00 5.70 -17.85
C GLU A 497 37.78 4.17 -17.88
N LEU A 498 36.52 3.70 -17.76
CA LEU A 498 36.16 2.28 -17.89
C LEU A 498 36.15 1.77 -19.33
N LEU A 499 36.19 2.66 -20.32
CA LEU A 499 36.29 2.35 -21.74
C LEU A 499 37.75 2.34 -22.22
N GLU A 500 38.73 2.59 -21.35
CA GLU A 500 40.13 2.37 -21.73
C GLU A 500 40.32 0.92 -22.20
N PRO A 501 40.93 0.72 -23.38
CA PRO A 501 41.14 -0.61 -23.93
C PRO A 501 42.11 -1.39 -23.03
N GLN A 502 41.67 -2.53 -22.51
CA GLN A 502 42.52 -3.41 -21.69
C GLN A 502 43.36 -4.33 -22.58
N ASP A 503 42.70 -5.13 -23.42
CA ASP A 503 43.34 -5.99 -24.40
C ASP A 503 42.48 -6.06 -25.67
N LEU A 504 43.05 -5.58 -26.78
CA LEU A 504 42.42 -5.59 -28.10
C LEU A 504 42.91 -6.78 -28.94
N GLY A 505 43.88 -7.57 -28.47
CA GLY A 505 44.40 -8.72 -29.18
C GLY A 505 43.42 -9.90 -29.21
N VAL A 506 42.58 -10.03 -28.19
CA VAL A 506 41.57 -11.09 -28.11
C VAL A 506 40.26 -10.65 -28.77
N GLU A 507 39.83 -11.35 -29.83
CA GLU A 507 38.63 -11.03 -30.63
C GLU A 507 37.38 -10.83 -29.74
N ALA A 508 37.09 -11.78 -28.85
CA ALA A 508 35.93 -11.71 -27.97
C ALA A 508 35.93 -10.46 -27.07
N GLN A 509 37.09 -10.07 -26.53
CA GLN A 509 37.21 -8.89 -25.67
C GLN A 509 37.09 -7.60 -26.47
N ARG A 510 37.62 -7.58 -27.69
CA ARG A 510 37.52 -6.45 -28.62
C ARG A 510 36.08 -6.21 -29.08
N LEU A 511 35.37 -7.25 -29.49
CA LEU A 511 33.95 -7.14 -29.88
C LEU A 511 33.09 -6.70 -28.70
N ALA A 512 33.36 -7.22 -27.50
CA ALA A 512 32.70 -6.76 -26.27
C ALA A 512 33.00 -5.27 -25.98
N TRP A 513 34.25 -4.83 -26.16
CA TRP A 513 34.65 -3.43 -26.00
C TRP A 513 33.95 -2.51 -27.02
N LEU A 514 33.92 -2.86 -28.30
CA LEU A 514 33.18 -2.11 -29.32
C LEU A 514 31.67 -2.03 -28.98
N GLY A 515 31.09 -3.12 -28.51
CA GLY A 515 29.71 -3.15 -28.02
C GLY A 515 29.46 -2.14 -26.89
N ARG A 516 30.39 -2.05 -25.92
CA ARG A 516 30.33 -1.08 -24.81
C ARG A 516 30.52 0.37 -25.29
N VAL A 517 31.43 0.62 -26.23
CA VAL A 517 31.62 1.96 -26.82
C VAL A 517 30.33 2.42 -27.52
N ARG A 518 29.71 1.54 -28.30
CA ARG A 518 28.43 1.83 -28.99
C ARG A 518 27.28 2.09 -28.02
N SER A 519 27.17 1.31 -26.94
CA SER A 519 26.09 1.51 -25.96
C SER A 519 26.21 2.84 -25.20
N LEU A 520 27.44 3.30 -24.93
CA LEU A 520 27.72 4.55 -24.21
C LEU A 520 27.87 5.78 -25.11
N GLN A 521 27.85 5.60 -26.43
CA GLN A 521 28.02 6.70 -27.38
C GLN A 521 27.04 7.85 -27.14
N LEU A 522 25.74 7.55 -27.11
CA LEU A 522 24.70 8.57 -26.93
C LEU A 522 24.86 9.34 -25.60
N PRO A 523 24.94 8.69 -24.41
CA PRO A 523 25.04 9.43 -23.16
C PRO A 523 26.33 10.26 -23.05
N LEU A 524 27.46 9.79 -23.57
CA LEU A 524 28.72 10.53 -23.57
C LEU A 524 28.69 11.72 -24.54
N GLN A 525 28.10 11.55 -25.72
CA GLN A 525 27.89 12.64 -26.67
C GLN A 525 26.98 13.73 -26.09
N LEU A 526 25.92 13.37 -25.37
CA LEU A 526 25.05 14.33 -24.70
C LEU A 526 25.82 15.17 -23.68
N VAL A 527 26.75 14.57 -22.92
CA VAL A 527 27.61 15.33 -22.00
C VAL A 527 28.58 16.25 -22.76
N CYS A 528 29.18 15.75 -23.85
CA CYS A 528 30.09 16.56 -24.67
C CYS A 528 29.39 17.74 -25.35
N ALA A 529 28.12 17.55 -25.73
CA ALA A 529 27.26 18.51 -26.42
C ALA A 529 26.59 19.54 -25.48
N LEU A 530 26.75 19.41 -24.16
CA LEU A 530 26.35 20.44 -23.21
C LEU A 530 26.99 21.76 -23.65
N GLN A 531 26.17 22.66 -24.17
CA GLN A 531 26.59 24.02 -24.50
C GLN A 531 27.02 24.68 -23.22
N GLU A 532 28.13 25.43 -23.26
CA GLU A 532 28.68 26.19 -22.14
C GLU A 532 27.75 27.37 -21.84
N PRO A 533 26.81 27.26 -20.88
CA PRO A 533 26.04 28.42 -20.48
C PRO A 533 26.98 29.29 -19.65
N PRO A 534 26.82 30.62 -19.67
CA PRO A 534 27.72 31.56 -18.99
C PRO A 534 27.78 31.44 -17.45
N HIS A 535 27.20 30.38 -16.85
CA HIS A 535 26.95 30.23 -15.42
C HIS A 535 27.38 28.87 -14.85
N TRP A 536 28.05 28.02 -15.64
CA TRP A 536 28.61 26.77 -15.15
C TRP A 536 29.83 27.07 -14.28
N ARG A 537 30.00 26.36 -13.15
CA ARG A 537 31.15 26.66 -12.29
C ARG A 537 32.42 26.02 -12.87
N PRO A 538 33.62 26.48 -12.47
CA PRO A 538 34.88 26.05 -13.07
C PRO A 538 35.15 24.53 -13.00
N ARG A 539 34.59 23.84 -12.00
CA ARG A 539 34.77 22.41 -11.79
C ARG A 539 34.10 21.57 -12.88
N SER A 540 32.82 21.81 -13.19
CA SER A 540 32.13 21.09 -14.26
C SER A 540 32.78 21.35 -15.63
N HIS A 541 33.25 22.57 -15.88
CA HIS A 541 33.97 22.90 -17.12
C HIS A 541 35.25 22.07 -17.30
N ALA A 542 36.09 22.00 -16.25
CA ALA A 542 37.31 21.21 -16.30
C ALA A 542 37.02 19.72 -16.53
N LEU A 543 35.96 19.19 -15.90
CA LEU A 543 35.54 17.80 -16.08
C LEU A 543 35.00 17.52 -17.48
N ILE A 544 34.18 18.40 -18.06
CA ILE A 544 33.71 18.25 -19.45
C ILE A 544 34.88 18.24 -20.42
N GLY A 545 35.88 19.10 -20.23
CA GLY A 545 37.08 19.08 -21.08
C GLY A 545 37.78 17.73 -21.08
N ARG A 546 37.92 17.11 -19.89
CA ARG A 546 38.47 15.75 -19.75
C ARG A 546 37.60 14.69 -20.42
N VAL A 547 36.27 14.76 -20.25
CA VAL A 547 35.32 13.84 -20.89
C VAL A 547 35.40 13.96 -22.41
N ARG A 548 35.38 15.19 -22.96
CA ARG A 548 35.51 15.45 -24.40
C ARG A 548 36.80 14.86 -24.96
N ASN A 549 37.94 15.13 -24.30
CA ASN A 549 39.24 14.61 -24.73
C ASN A 549 39.29 13.08 -24.70
N GLY A 550 38.85 12.46 -23.60
CA GLY A 550 38.87 11.00 -23.47
C GLY A 550 37.89 10.31 -24.42
N TRP A 551 36.64 10.79 -24.50
CA TRP A 551 35.63 10.22 -25.40
C TRP A 551 36.03 10.34 -26.88
N ASN A 552 36.51 11.50 -27.33
CA ASN A 552 36.97 11.67 -28.71
C ASN A 552 38.09 10.67 -29.04
N ARG A 553 39.04 10.46 -28.12
CA ARG A 553 40.11 9.46 -28.30
C ARG A 553 39.54 8.05 -28.41
N ILE A 554 38.67 7.65 -27.49
CA ILE A 554 38.04 6.31 -27.49
C ILE A 554 37.23 6.11 -28.77
N PHE A 555 36.48 7.12 -29.21
CA PHE A 555 35.65 7.04 -30.42
C PHE A 555 36.49 6.91 -31.70
N VAL A 556 37.57 7.69 -31.82
CA VAL A 556 38.51 7.56 -32.96
C VAL A 556 39.18 6.19 -32.96
N LEU A 557 39.58 5.70 -31.78
CA LEU A 557 40.13 4.36 -31.64
C LEU A 557 39.10 3.29 -32.03
N SER A 558 37.83 3.42 -31.64
CA SER A 558 36.80 2.45 -32.00
C SER A 558 36.55 2.40 -33.50
N LEU A 559 36.59 3.55 -34.19
CA LEU A 559 36.50 3.59 -35.66
C LEU A 559 37.69 2.88 -36.31
N PHE A 560 38.90 3.08 -35.80
CA PHE A 560 40.09 2.38 -36.31
C PHE A 560 39.95 0.86 -36.11
N VAL A 561 39.55 0.44 -34.92
CA VAL A 561 39.38 -0.98 -34.57
C VAL A 561 38.28 -1.61 -35.44
N GLU A 562 37.13 -0.94 -35.58
CA GLU A 562 36.00 -1.44 -36.34
C GLU A 562 36.29 -1.57 -37.84
N HIS A 563 36.98 -0.58 -38.43
CA HIS A 563 37.15 -0.52 -39.89
C HIS A 563 38.46 -1.12 -40.40
N LEU A 564 39.51 -1.17 -39.58
CA LEU A 564 40.83 -1.65 -40.01
C LEU A 564 41.22 -2.96 -39.32
N LEU A 565 41.02 -3.05 -38.00
CA LEU A 565 41.46 -4.23 -37.24
C LEU A 565 40.52 -5.43 -37.48
N LEU A 566 39.19 -5.24 -37.44
CA LEU A 566 38.24 -6.32 -37.80
C LEU A 566 38.33 -6.70 -39.29
N TRP A 567 38.69 -5.75 -40.15
CA TRP A 567 38.90 -6.04 -41.57
C TRP A 567 40.14 -6.91 -41.78
N ALA A 568 41.25 -6.62 -41.09
CA ALA A 568 42.50 -7.38 -41.18
C ALA A 568 42.33 -8.86 -40.76
N GLU A 569 41.40 -9.15 -39.85
CA GLU A 569 41.06 -10.52 -39.42
C GLU A 569 40.20 -11.31 -40.42
N SER A 570 39.56 -10.62 -41.37
CA SER A 570 38.70 -11.27 -42.37
C SER A 570 39.45 -11.66 -43.66
N GLY A 571 40.76 -11.38 -43.74
CA GLY A 571 41.59 -11.56 -44.93
C GLY A 571 42.45 -12.82 -44.92
N GLU A 572 42.97 -13.21 -46.09
CA GLU A 572 43.80 -14.41 -46.27
C GLU A 572 45.19 -14.33 -45.56
N GLU A 573 45.66 -13.12 -45.22
CA GLU A 573 46.93 -12.86 -44.50
C GLU A 573 46.70 -12.45 -43.02
N GLU A 574 45.81 -13.19 -42.36
CA GLU A 574 45.16 -12.85 -41.08
C GLU A 574 46.14 -12.47 -39.95
N GLU A 575 47.18 -13.27 -39.69
CA GLU A 575 47.97 -13.13 -38.46
C GLU A 575 48.94 -11.93 -38.48
N GLU A 576 49.65 -11.71 -39.60
CA GLU A 576 50.65 -10.65 -39.71
C GLU A 576 50.04 -9.26 -39.91
N LEU A 577 48.92 -9.17 -40.64
CA LEU A 577 48.22 -7.90 -40.82
C LEU A 577 47.51 -7.50 -39.52
N THR A 578 46.86 -8.44 -38.83
CA THR A 578 46.19 -8.18 -37.55
C THR A 578 47.18 -7.66 -36.50
N ALA A 579 48.35 -8.30 -36.36
CA ALA A 579 49.39 -7.85 -35.42
C ALA A 579 49.88 -6.42 -35.73
N LEU A 580 50.07 -6.07 -37.02
CA LEU A 580 50.45 -4.73 -37.43
C LEU A 580 49.35 -3.70 -37.12
N THR A 581 48.10 -4.00 -37.47
CA THR A 581 46.98 -3.10 -37.23
C THR A 581 46.73 -2.89 -35.75
N LEU A 582 46.94 -3.93 -34.92
CA LEU A 582 46.84 -3.83 -33.47
C LEU A 582 47.90 -2.87 -32.90
N GLU A 583 49.16 -2.98 -33.36
CA GLU A 583 50.23 -2.06 -32.97
C GLU A 583 49.87 -0.60 -33.31
N HIS A 584 49.29 -0.38 -34.50
CA HIS A 584 48.88 0.95 -34.96
C HIS A 584 47.67 1.48 -34.20
N ALA A 585 46.73 0.62 -33.78
CA ALA A 585 45.63 1.01 -32.89
C ALA A 585 46.17 1.50 -31.53
N LEU A 586 47.13 0.78 -30.93
CA LEU A 586 47.78 1.20 -29.68
C LEU A 586 48.60 2.49 -29.85
N ARG A 587 49.24 2.68 -31.00
CA ARG A 587 49.94 3.93 -31.34
C ARG A 587 48.96 5.09 -31.49
N LEU A 588 47.82 4.89 -32.15
CA LEU A 588 46.77 5.89 -32.31
C LEU A 588 46.24 6.36 -30.94
N GLY A 589 45.99 5.42 -30.02
CA GLY A 589 45.60 5.73 -28.65
C GLY A 589 46.61 6.64 -27.94
N ARG A 590 47.91 6.33 -28.01
CA ARG A 590 48.98 7.13 -27.38
C ARG A 590 49.11 8.53 -27.98
N VAL A 591 49.01 8.65 -29.30
CA VAL A 591 49.14 9.94 -30.00
C VAL A 591 48.03 10.92 -29.62
N LEU A 592 46.82 10.42 -29.38
CA LEU A 592 45.65 11.23 -29.03
C LEU A 592 45.45 11.43 -27.52
N GLU A 593 46.35 10.92 -26.67
CA GLU A 593 46.20 10.95 -25.21
C GLU A 593 46.16 12.38 -24.66
N LYS A 594 47.05 13.25 -25.16
CA LYS A 594 47.18 14.65 -24.71
C LYS A 594 46.11 15.58 -25.28
N ASN A 595 45.76 15.38 -26.55
CA ASN A 595 44.74 16.16 -27.25
C ASN A 595 44.15 15.30 -28.37
N SER A 596 42.83 15.10 -28.33
CA SER A 596 42.08 14.33 -29.31
C SER A 596 41.12 15.18 -30.14
N ASP A 597 41.19 16.51 -30.05
CA ASP A 597 40.35 17.41 -30.85
C ASP A 597 40.81 17.45 -32.31
N LEU A 598 40.23 16.60 -33.15
CA LEU A 598 40.52 16.51 -34.57
C LEU A 598 40.15 17.77 -35.39
N LYS A 599 39.52 18.77 -34.77
CA LYS A 599 39.35 20.10 -35.39
C LYS A 599 40.64 20.91 -35.37
N MET A 600 41.61 20.51 -34.55
CA MET A 600 42.94 21.13 -34.45
C MET A 600 43.94 20.42 -35.37
N GLU A 601 44.86 21.19 -35.94
CA GLU A 601 45.83 20.69 -36.92
C GLU A 601 46.73 19.57 -36.37
N ALA A 602 47.33 19.77 -35.19
CA ALA A 602 48.29 18.83 -34.61
C ALA A 602 47.75 17.40 -34.42
N PRO A 603 46.62 17.16 -33.71
CA PRO A 603 46.07 15.81 -33.58
C PRO A 603 45.57 15.24 -34.91
N PHE A 604 45.01 16.07 -35.80
CA PHE A 604 44.55 15.63 -37.13
C PHE A 604 45.70 15.09 -37.99
N VAL A 605 46.81 15.83 -38.08
CA VAL A 605 48.02 15.40 -38.80
C VAL A 605 48.57 14.11 -38.19
N ALA A 606 48.58 14.01 -36.86
CA ALA A 606 49.13 12.84 -36.18
C ALA A 606 48.31 11.55 -36.47
N VAL A 607 46.97 11.63 -36.59
CA VAL A 607 46.14 10.50 -37.06
C VAL A 607 46.50 10.11 -38.50
N ILE A 608 46.69 11.08 -39.39
CA ILE A 608 47.07 10.83 -40.79
C ILE A 608 48.43 10.11 -40.85
N GLU A 609 49.40 10.52 -40.05
CA GLU A 609 50.72 9.87 -40.00
C GLU A 609 50.63 8.42 -39.53
N VAL A 610 49.80 8.13 -38.53
CA VAL A 610 49.57 6.74 -38.07
C VAL A 610 48.91 5.90 -39.18
N LEU A 611 47.91 6.43 -39.87
CA LEU A 611 47.25 5.73 -40.99
C LEU A 611 48.20 5.47 -42.17
N LYS A 612 49.03 6.46 -42.54
CA LYS A 612 50.05 6.30 -43.60
C LYS A 612 51.08 5.24 -43.21
N SER A 613 51.59 5.30 -41.97
CA SER A 613 52.51 4.29 -41.43
C SER A 613 51.90 2.88 -41.45
N CYS A 614 50.63 2.76 -41.09
CA CYS A 614 49.91 1.49 -41.13
C CYS A 614 49.82 0.94 -42.57
N LYS A 615 49.40 1.79 -43.52
CA LYS A 615 49.30 1.44 -44.93
C LYS A 615 50.64 1.00 -45.53
N ASP A 616 51.70 1.77 -45.29
CA ASP A 616 53.03 1.48 -45.81
C ASP A 616 53.58 0.17 -45.22
N GLY A 617 53.31 -0.07 -43.92
CA GLY A 617 53.63 -1.33 -43.25
C GLY A 617 52.88 -2.53 -43.83
N SER A 618 51.56 -2.40 -44.05
CA SER A 618 50.74 -3.45 -44.65
C SER A 618 51.21 -3.77 -46.07
N SER A 619 51.45 -2.73 -46.89
CA SER A 619 51.94 -2.88 -48.26
C SER A 619 53.26 -3.66 -48.30
N ARG A 620 54.20 -3.35 -47.40
CA ARG A 620 55.47 -4.09 -47.34
C ARG A 620 55.29 -5.55 -46.99
N ARG A 621 54.38 -5.90 -46.07
CA ARG A 621 54.16 -7.30 -45.66
C ARG A 621 53.53 -8.12 -46.79
N VAL A 622 52.47 -7.58 -47.41
CA VAL A 622 51.77 -8.19 -48.55
C VAL A 622 52.71 -8.36 -49.76
N PHE A 623 53.47 -7.32 -50.13
CA PHE A 623 54.34 -7.36 -51.32
C PHE A 623 55.74 -7.95 -51.08
N SER A 624 56.13 -8.27 -49.84
CA SER A 624 57.39 -8.99 -49.54
C SER A 624 57.26 -10.51 -49.62
N LYS A 625 56.02 -11.03 -49.74
CA LYS A 625 55.70 -12.46 -49.85
C LYS A 625 55.31 -12.91 -51.26
N ALA A 626 55.15 -11.97 -52.19
CA ALA A 626 55.05 -12.22 -53.64
C ALA A 626 56.45 -12.21 -54.25
#